data_AF-A0A523VWW9-F1
#
_entry.id   AF-A0A523VWW9-F1
#
_cell.length_a   1.000
_cell.length_b   1.000
_cell.length_c   1.000
_cell.angle_alpha   90.00
_cell.angle_beta   90.00
_cell.angle_gamma   90.00
#
_symmetry.space_group_name_H-M   'P 1'
#
loop_
_entity.id
_entity.type
_entity.pdbx_description
1 polymer ?
#
loop_
_entity_poly.entity_id
_entity_poly.type
_entity_poly.pdbx_seq_one_letter_code
_entity_poly.pdbx_strand_id
1 'polypeptide(L)'
;LACRERLPNIPMVIEFRNNAWVKKEGENWVFSFLEENELGYCCVDEPDLPRLVPFVPKVTSPVAYFRFHGRNVNWFNVPASERYNYLYSDEELRPFVPVIEAAEEASKTAYVFFNNCHGGSAARNARRMKDLL
;
A
#
# COMPACT_ATOMS: atom_id res chain seq x y z
N LEU A 1 -15.19 7.27 17.30
CA LEU A 1 -14.28 7.78 16.25
C LEU A 1 -15.14 8.53 15.24
N ALA A 2 -14.93 9.84 15.06
CA ALA A 2 -15.81 10.66 14.21
C ALA A 2 -15.96 10.14 12.77
N CYS A 3 -14.93 9.52 12.18
CA CYS A 3 -15.03 8.91 10.85
C CYS A 3 -15.99 7.71 10.83
N ARG A 4 -15.97 6.85 11.84
CA ARG A 4 -16.89 5.69 11.97
C ARG A 4 -18.34 6.13 12.20
N GLU A 5 -18.53 7.20 12.96
CA GLU A 5 -19.86 7.78 13.18
C GLU A 5 -20.44 8.37 11.88
N ARG A 6 -19.59 8.94 11.02
CA ARG A 6 -20.01 9.54 9.74
C ARG A 6 -20.19 8.53 8.61
N LEU A 7 -19.46 7.42 8.65
CA LEU A 7 -19.48 6.37 7.63
C LEU A 7 -19.81 5.00 8.27
N PRO A 8 -21.01 4.86 8.85
CA PRO A 8 -21.39 3.61 9.49
C PRO A 8 -21.46 2.48 8.46
N ASN A 9 -20.97 1.30 8.83
CA ASN A 9 -20.99 0.07 8.01
C ASN A 9 -20.22 0.13 6.68
N ILE A 10 -19.44 1.17 6.43
CA ILE A 10 -18.56 1.26 5.25
C ILE A 10 -17.16 0.81 5.68
N PRO A 11 -16.58 -0.24 5.05
CA PRO A 11 -15.19 -0.59 5.28
C PRO A 11 -14.28 0.59 4.95
N MET A 12 -13.43 0.99 5.90
CA MET A 12 -12.50 2.09 5.73
C MET A 12 -11.07 1.57 5.72
N VAL A 13 -10.27 2.10 4.81
CA VAL A 13 -8.83 1.81 4.71
C VAL A 13 -8.08 3.13 4.88
N ILE A 14 -7.08 3.12 5.77
CA ILE A 14 -6.26 4.29 6.11
C ILE A 14 -4.88 4.12 5.51
N GLU A 15 -4.42 5.18 4.85
CA GLU A 15 -3.12 5.23 4.22
C GLU A 15 -2.26 6.31 4.84
N PHE A 16 -1.08 5.92 5.29
CA PHE A 16 -0.11 6.83 5.87
C PHE A 16 0.94 7.22 4.84
N ARG A 17 1.42 8.46 4.92
CA ARG A 17 2.45 9.04 4.04
C ARG A 17 3.66 9.57 4.79
N ASN A 18 3.75 9.22 6.07
CA ASN A 18 4.83 9.65 6.94
C ASN A 18 5.27 8.49 7.84
N ASN A 19 6.56 8.19 7.84
CA ASN A 19 7.16 7.12 8.63
C ASN A 19 7.10 7.32 10.16
N ALA A 20 6.68 8.48 10.64
CA ALA A 20 6.39 8.67 12.06
C ALA A 20 5.24 7.75 12.54
N TRP A 21 4.32 7.40 11.64
CA TRP A 21 3.19 6.51 11.93
C TRP A 21 3.54 5.04 11.81
N VAL A 22 4.29 4.67 10.76
CA VAL A 22 4.61 3.28 10.42
C VAL A 22 6.11 3.14 10.28
N LYS A 23 6.70 2.30 11.13
CA LYS A 23 8.12 1.98 11.13
C LYS A 23 8.34 0.55 10.66
N LYS A 24 9.49 0.29 10.03
CA LYS A 24 9.86 -1.07 9.57
C LYS A 24 10.11 -2.02 10.75
N GLU A 25 10.68 -1.50 11.84
CA GLU A 25 11.07 -2.26 13.02
C GLU A 25 10.56 -1.56 14.29
N GLY A 26 10.35 -2.36 15.35
CA GLY A 26 9.85 -1.91 16.65
C GLY A 26 8.33 -1.96 16.79
N GLU A 27 7.84 -1.47 17.92
CA GLU A 27 6.41 -1.43 18.24
C GLU A 27 5.69 -0.37 17.40
N ASN A 28 4.70 -0.81 16.63
CA ASN A 28 3.81 0.03 15.86
C ASN A 28 2.41 -0.02 16.48
N TRP A 29 2.18 0.78 17.52
CA TRP A 29 0.87 0.90 18.19
C TRP A 29 -0.27 1.21 17.21
N VAL A 30 0.05 1.82 16.07
CA VAL A 30 -0.92 2.15 15.01
C VAL A 30 -1.65 0.91 14.50
N PHE A 31 -1.00 -0.25 14.37
CA PHE A 31 -1.65 -1.45 13.85
C PHE A 31 -2.70 -1.96 14.84
N SER A 32 -2.37 -2.00 16.13
CA SER A 32 -3.34 -2.35 17.19
C SER A 32 -4.50 -1.36 17.21
N PHE A 33 -4.22 -0.06 17.10
CA PHE A 33 -5.26 0.96 17.02
C PHE A 33 -6.20 0.74 15.81
N LEU A 34 -5.65 0.41 14.64
CA LEU A 34 -6.46 0.13 13.46
C LEU A 34 -7.33 -1.13 13.64
N GLU A 35 -6.76 -2.22 14.18
CA GLU A 35 -7.46 -3.48 14.46
C GLU A 35 -8.61 -3.27 15.45
N GLU A 36 -8.35 -2.62 16.58
CA GLU A 36 -9.35 -2.33 17.63
C GLU A 36 -10.53 -1.48 17.12
N ASN A 37 -10.32 -0.72 16.04
CA ASN A 37 -11.32 0.17 15.46
C ASN A 37 -11.88 -0.32 14.12
N GLU A 38 -11.58 -1.56 13.72
CA GLU A 38 -12.00 -2.18 12.45
C GLU A 38 -11.62 -1.33 11.21
N LEU A 39 -10.41 -0.75 11.23
CA LEU A 39 -9.87 0.04 10.14
C LEU A 39 -8.82 -0.77 9.37
N GLY A 40 -8.95 -0.83 8.06
CA GLY A 40 -7.95 -1.43 7.19
C GLY A 40 -6.70 -0.57 7.07
N TYR A 41 -5.55 -1.21 6.99
CA TYR A 41 -4.29 -0.57 6.69
C TYR A 41 -4.01 -0.65 5.18
N CYS A 42 -3.69 0.49 4.57
CA CYS A 42 -3.19 0.53 3.21
C CYS A 42 -1.68 0.25 3.23
N CYS A 43 -1.29 -0.95 2.81
CA CYS A 43 0.11 -1.29 2.60
C CYS A 43 0.62 -0.60 1.34
N VAL A 44 1.63 0.25 1.49
CA VAL A 44 2.16 1.08 0.39
C VAL A 44 3.53 0.59 -0.05
N ASP A 45 3.77 0.59 -1.35
CA ASP A 45 5.13 0.55 -1.91
C ASP A 45 5.46 1.92 -2.49
N GLU A 46 6.48 2.54 -1.92
CA GLU A 46 6.99 3.88 -2.19
C GLU A 46 8.53 3.79 -2.27
N PRO A 47 9.24 4.78 -2.84
CA PRO A 47 10.70 4.76 -2.82
C PRO A 47 11.23 4.82 -1.38
N ASP A 48 12.36 4.14 -1.14
CA ASP A 48 13.04 4.16 0.16
C ASP A 48 13.75 5.50 0.38
N LEU A 49 12.99 6.49 0.86
CA LEU A 49 13.45 7.84 1.13
C LEU A 49 13.09 8.25 2.57
N PRO A 50 13.89 9.15 3.18
CA PRO A 50 13.54 9.73 4.47
C PRO A 50 12.12 10.32 4.46
N ARG A 51 11.36 10.03 5.52
CA ARG A 51 9.96 10.42 5.76
C ARG A 51 8.90 9.54 5.08
N LEU A 52 9.21 8.79 4.03
CA LEU A 52 8.22 7.92 3.38
C LEU A 52 8.00 6.62 4.14
N VAL A 53 6.81 6.05 3.98
CA VAL A 53 6.41 4.85 4.72
C VAL A 53 7.11 3.63 4.12
N PRO A 54 7.78 2.80 4.93
CA PRO A 54 8.38 1.57 4.43
C PRO A 54 7.29 0.56 4.07
N PHE A 55 7.62 -0.36 3.15
CA PHE A 55 6.74 -1.49 2.85
C PHE A 55 6.62 -2.41 4.07
N VAL A 56 5.43 -2.42 4.70
CA VAL A 56 5.12 -3.23 5.88
C VAL A 56 3.80 -3.97 5.61
N PRO A 57 3.81 -5.25 5.24
CA PRO A 57 2.60 -5.97 4.80
C PRO A 57 1.78 -6.48 5.99
N LYS A 58 1.10 -5.56 6.68
CA LYS A 58 0.19 -5.86 7.77
C LYS A 58 -1.26 -5.85 7.31
N VAL A 59 -2.07 -6.75 7.87
CA VAL A 59 -3.51 -6.83 7.65
C VAL A 59 -4.18 -6.52 8.98
N THR A 60 -4.95 -5.43 9.03
CA THR A 60 -5.61 -4.95 10.27
C THR A 60 -7.13 -5.02 10.19
N SER A 61 -7.68 -5.59 9.12
CA SER A 61 -9.13 -5.70 8.91
C SER A 61 -9.44 -6.86 7.97
N PRO A 62 -10.73 -7.26 7.82
CA PRO A 62 -11.13 -8.23 6.81
C PRO A 62 -10.83 -7.84 5.35
N VAL A 63 -10.40 -6.61 5.10
CA VAL A 63 -9.91 -6.13 3.81
C VAL A 63 -8.40 -5.89 3.90
N ALA A 64 -7.63 -6.64 3.11
CA ALA A 64 -6.25 -6.32 2.80
C ALA A 64 -6.19 -5.33 1.63
N TYR A 65 -5.30 -4.34 1.70
CA TYR A 65 -5.25 -3.27 0.70
C TYR A 65 -3.82 -2.88 0.39
N PHE A 66 -3.44 -2.92 -0.89
CA PHE A 66 -2.11 -2.58 -1.37
C PHE A 66 -2.18 -1.43 -2.38
N ARG A 67 -1.27 -0.46 -2.24
CA ARG A 67 -1.07 0.63 -3.21
C ARG A 67 0.39 0.78 -3.61
N PHE A 68 0.64 0.50 -4.89
CA PHE A 68 1.97 0.57 -5.49
C PHE A 68 2.16 1.93 -6.17
N HIS A 69 2.98 2.81 -5.60
CA HIS A 69 3.19 4.16 -6.13
C HIS A 69 4.35 4.27 -7.12
N GLY A 70 5.19 3.23 -7.21
CA GLY A 70 6.49 3.30 -7.87
C GLY A 70 7.59 3.73 -6.91
N ARG A 71 8.84 3.53 -7.32
CA ARG A 71 10.04 3.80 -6.51
C ARG A 71 10.92 4.90 -7.11
N ASN A 72 10.30 5.92 -7.70
CA ASN A 72 11.06 7.05 -8.24
C ASN A 72 11.75 7.83 -7.11
N VAL A 73 13.07 7.71 -7.00
CA VAL A 73 13.89 8.37 -5.95
C VAL A 73 13.85 9.89 -6.02
N ASN A 74 13.41 10.48 -7.14
CA ASN A 74 13.24 11.92 -7.26
C ASN A 74 11.90 12.42 -6.69
N TRP A 75 11.18 11.61 -5.92
CA TRP A 75 9.83 11.84 -5.40
C TRP A 75 9.50 13.27 -4.92
N PHE A 76 10.47 13.92 -4.25
CA PHE A 76 10.34 15.27 -3.70
C PHE A 76 10.88 16.38 -4.62
N ASN A 77 11.61 16.03 -5.67
CA ASN A 77 12.36 16.95 -6.52
C ASN A 77 11.79 17.08 -7.94
N VAL A 78 10.68 16.39 -8.24
CA VAL A 78 9.99 16.45 -9.54
C VAL A 78 8.55 16.92 -9.38
N PRO A 79 7.93 17.43 -10.46
CA PRO A 79 6.51 17.72 -10.49
C PRO A 79 5.67 16.49 -10.11
N ALA A 80 4.47 16.72 -9.55
CA ALA A 80 3.58 15.65 -9.14
C ALA A 80 3.22 14.68 -10.29
N SER A 81 3.20 15.16 -11.53
CA SER A 81 2.99 14.36 -12.75
C SER A 81 4.10 13.36 -13.04
N GLU A 82 5.31 13.60 -12.54
CA GLU A 82 6.50 12.77 -12.75
C GLU A 82 6.90 11.97 -11.52
N ARG A 83 6.39 12.34 -10.33
CA ARG A 83 6.59 11.59 -9.08
C ARG A 83 6.27 10.10 -9.25
N TYR A 84 5.21 9.79 -9.98
CA TYR A 84 4.71 8.44 -10.25
C TYR A 84 5.25 7.84 -11.56
N ASN A 85 6.27 8.44 -12.17
CA ASN A 85 6.95 7.91 -13.34
C ASN A 85 7.84 6.72 -12.95
N TYR A 86 7.24 5.54 -12.92
CA TYR A 86 7.90 4.29 -12.60
C TYR A 86 7.21 3.14 -13.33
N LEU A 87 7.99 2.18 -13.82
CA LEU A 87 7.47 0.92 -14.36
C LEU A 87 8.19 -0.20 -13.61
N TYR A 88 7.44 -0.93 -12.78
CA TYR A 88 8.00 -2.06 -12.04
C TYR A 88 8.46 -3.15 -12.99
N SER A 89 9.61 -3.76 -12.70
CA SER A 89 10.07 -4.96 -13.39
C SER A 89 9.43 -6.22 -12.78
N ASP A 90 9.50 -7.35 -13.50
CA ASP A 90 9.08 -8.64 -12.95
C ASP A 90 9.86 -9.04 -11.69
N GLU A 91 11.14 -8.69 -11.62
CA GLU A 91 12.00 -8.97 -10.46
C GLU A 91 11.52 -8.21 -9.22
N GLU A 92 10.97 -7.01 -9.41
CA GLU A 92 10.36 -6.23 -8.33
C GLU A 92 8.95 -6.70 -7.98
N LEU A 93 8.18 -7.19 -8.95
CA LEU A 93 6.80 -7.63 -8.74
C LEU A 93 6.72 -9.00 -8.05
N ARG A 94 7.58 -9.96 -8.44
CA ARG A 94 7.55 -11.34 -7.92
C ARG A 94 7.58 -11.44 -6.39
N PRO A 95 8.41 -10.68 -5.65
CA PRO A 95 8.42 -10.73 -4.19
C PRO A 95 7.09 -10.33 -3.54
N PHE A 96 6.22 -9.57 -4.21
CA PHE A 96 4.93 -9.20 -3.66
C PHE A 96 3.87 -10.30 -3.78
N VAL A 97 4.02 -11.25 -4.70
CA VAL A 97 3.06 -12.34 -4.92
C VAL A 97 2.78 -13.13 -3.63
N PRO A 98 3.78 -13.77 -2.97
CA PRO A 98 3.52 -14.52 -1.75
C PRO A 98 3.02 -13.64 -0.60
N VAL A 99 3.36 -12.35 -0.61
CA VAL A 99 2.89 -11.38 0.39
C VAL A 99 1.41 -11.06 0.21
N ILE A 100 0.97 -10.89 -1.03
CA ILE A 100 -0.44 -10.63 -1.38
C ILE A 100 -1.29 -11.87 -1.11
N GLU A 101 -0.81 -13.06 -1.49
CA GLU A 101 -1.50 -14.34 -1.21
C GLU A 101 -1.68 -14.57 0.30
N ALA A 102 -0.62 -14.36 1.10
CA ALA A 102 -0.71 -14.47 2.55
C ALA A 102 -1.67 -13.43 3.16
N ALA A 103 -1.71 -12.22 2.60
CA ALA A 103 -2.65 -11.19 3.04
C ALA A 103 -4.10 -11.51 2.65
N GLU A 104 -4.32 -12.15 1.50
CA GLU A 104 -5.62 -12.68 1.11
C GLU A 104 -6.07 -13.78 2.08
N GLU A 105 -5.21 -14.74 2.42
CA GLU A 105 -5.52 -15.81 3.38
C GLU A 105 -5.84 -15.25 4.78
N ALA A 106 -5.10 -14.23 5.23
CA ALA A 106 -5.33 -13.58 6.52
C ALA A 106 -6.55 -12.62 6.52
N SER A 107 -7.13 -12.31 5.36
CA SER A 107 -8.28 -11.43 5.21
C SER A 107 -9.43 -12.16 4.52
N LYS A 108 -10.52 -11.44 4.20
CA LYS A 108 -11.59 -11.99 3.35
C LYS A 108 -11.41 -11.61 1.88
N THR A 109 -10.67 -10.54 1.61
CA THR A 109 -10.49 -9.97 0.27
C THR A 109 -9.24 -9.11 0.27
N ALA A 110 -8.39 -9.29 -0.73
CA ALA A 110 -7.25 -8.43 -1.01
C ALA A 110 -7.52 -7.52 -2.22
N TYR A 111 -7.31 -6.22 -2.06
CA TYR A 111 -7.32 -5.26 -3.17
C TYR A 111 -5.90 -4.79 -3.47
N VAL A 112 -5.52 -4.86 -4.74
CA VAL A 112 -4.19 -4.46 -5.22
C VAL A 112 -4.34 -3.37 -6.28
N PHE A 113 -3.84 -2.17 -5.98
CA PHE A 113 -3.92 -1.02 -6.87
C PHE A 113 -2.54 -0.49 -7.25
N PHE A 114 -2.37 -0.20 -8.54
CA PHE A 114 -1.18 0.48 -9.07
C PHE A 114 -1.50 1.95 -9.30
N ASN A 115 -0.68 2.83 -8.73
CA ASN A 115 -0.81 4.29 -8.78
C ASN A 115 0.37 4.96 -9.54
N ASN A 116 1.30 4.18 -10.07
CA ASN A 116 2.35 4.62 -10.98
C ASN A 116 1.81 4.91 -12.40
N CYS A 117 0.80 5.78 -12.52
CA CYS A 117 -0.02 5.93 -13.73
C CYS A 117 0.66 6.65 -14.90
N HIS A 118 1.83 7.25 -14.68
CA HIS A 118 2.55 7.97 -15.73
C HIS A 118 2.85 7.04 -16.92
N GLY A 119 2.57 7.51 -18.15
CA GLY A 119 2.82 6.74 -19.37
C GLY A 119 2.08 5.40 -19.45
N GLY A 120 0.98 5.21 -18.70
CA GLY A 120 0.21 3.96 -18.68
C GLY A 120 0.89 2.81 -17.92
N SER A 121 1.95 3.10 -17.15
CA SER A 121 2.70 2.07 -16.42
C SER A 121 1.86 1.32 -15.39
N ALA A 122 0.97 1.99 -14.67
CA ALA A 122 0.05 1.35 -13.73
C ALA A 122 -0.80 0.24 -14.40
N ALA A 123 -1.37 0.49 -15.58
CA ALA A 123 -2.18 -0.51 -16.27
C ALA A 123 -1.34 -1.72 -16.71
N ARG A 124 -0.11 -1.47 -17.20
CA ARG A 124 0.84 -2.53 -17.58
C ARG A 124 1.25 -3.37 -16.38
N ASN A 125 1.61 -2.73 -15.25
CA ASN A 125 2.00 -3.45 -14.05
C ASN A 125 0.82 -4.16 -13.38
N ALA A 126 -0.39 -3.59 -13.39
CA ALA A 126 -1.59 -4.27 -12.90
C ALA A 126 -1.91 -5.53 -13.72
N ARG A 127 -1.82 -5.46 -15.05
CA ARG A 127 -1.94 -6.65 -15.90
C ARG A 127 -0.84 -7.65 -15.59
N ARG A 128 0.41 -7.20 -15.46
CA ARG A 128 1.53 -8.10 -15.22
C ARG A 128 1.43 -8.79 -13.85
N MET A 129 1.04 -8.07 -12.81
CA MET A 129 0.79 -8.65 -11.48
C MET A 129 -0.33 -9.69 -11.54
N LYS A 130 -1.40 -9.43 -12.29
CA LYS A 130 -2.47 -10.43 -12.52
C LYS A 130 -1.95 -11.70 -13.21
N ASP A 131 -0.94 -11.61 -14.06
CA ASP A 131 -0.34 -12.80 -14.71
C ASP A 131 0.64 -13.54 -13.79
N LEU A 132 1.07 -12.92 -12.68
CA LEU A 132 2.01 -13.49 -11.70
C LEU A 132 1.30 -14.12 -10.49
N LEU A 133 0.12 -13.61 -10.14
CA LEU A 133 -0.82 -14.20 -9.18
C LEU A 133 -1.56 -15.38 -9.82
#